data_AF-A0A7C3AVH3-F1
#
_entry.id   AF-A0A7C3AVH3-F1
#
_cell.length_a   1.000
_cell.length_b   1.000
_cell.length_c   1.000
_cell.angle_alpha   90.00
_cell.angle_beta   90.00
_cell.angle_gamma   90.00
#
_symmetry.space_group_name_H-M   'P 1'
#
loop_
_entity.id
_entity.type
_entity.pdbx_description
1 polymer ?
#
loop_
_entity_poly.entity_id
_entity_poly.type
_entity_poly.pdbx_seq_one_letter_code
_entity_poly.pdbx_strand_id
1 'polypeptide(L)'
;MSASKRITADILKSAEETLKTAEYGFEDLMKGTRERKLPALRSLIVFARATTNVLQNLRSTEPDFDEWYKKYKMEMESDPLIKYFYELRSKILKKGLLQTSTHAYVRHFDFPADMSRFGPPPPNVKGFFIGDNLGGSGWEIQLPNGSIEKYYVELPSDIGSVSLHFPEPPKFHLGQEIKDTSIETLSRMYLDYLCRLVRAATDRFKPN
;
A
#
# COMPACT_ATOMS: atom_id res chain seq x y z
N MET A 1 5.52 17.27 33.26
CA MET A 1 4.18 17.46 32.67
C MET A 1 3.45 16.13 32.76
N SER A 2 2.36 16.06 33.54
CA SER A 2 1.54 14.84 33.62
C SER A 2 0.87 14.62 32.28
N ALA A 3 1.08 13.47 31.64
CA ALA A 3 0.34 13.10 30.44
C ALA A 3 -1.15 13.02 30.83
N SER A 4 -1.99 13.87 30.24
CA SER A 4 -3.44 13.80 30.44
C SER A 4 -3.93 12.37 30.17
N LYS A 5 -4.67 11.80 31.11
CA LYS A 5 -5.21 10.45 30.99
C LYS A 5 -6.22 10.47 29.85
N ARG A 6 -5.87 9.88 28.69
CA ARG A 6 -6.77 9.80 27.53
C ARG A 6 -8.06 9.10 27.94
N ILE A 7 -9.20 9.64 27.51
CA ILE A 7 -10.50 8.98 27.67
C ILE A 7 -10.81 8.11 26.46
N THR A 8 -11.78 7.20 26.59
CA THR A 8 -12.20 6.27 25.54
C THR A 8 -12.51 6.98 24.21
N ALA A 9 -13.23 8.10 24.28
CA ALA A 9 -13.55 8.90 23.10
C ALA A 9 -12.30 9.40 22.35
N ASP A 10 -11.24 9.80 23.07
CA ASP A 10 -9.99 10.25 22.45
C ASP A 10 -9.27 9.09 21.75
N ILE A 11 -9.31 7.89 22.33
CA ILE A 11 -8.67 6.69 21.76
C ILE A 11 -9.39 6.26 20.49
N LEU A 12 -10.73 6.23 20.51
CA LEU A 12 -11.54 5.90 19.33
C LEU A 12 -11.31 6.92 18.20
N LYS A 13 -11.37 8.21 18.51
CA LYS A 13 -11.08 9.27 17.55
C LYS A 13 -9.66 9.14 16.97
N SER A 14 -8.66 8.88 17.81
CA SER A 14 -7.28 8.65 17.35
C SER A 14 -7.18 7.44 16.41
N ALA A 15 -7.93 6.37 16.68
CA ALA A 15 -7.95 5.18 15.83
C ALA A 15 -8.60 5.48 14.47
N GLU A 16 -9.71 6.23 14.45
CA GLU A 16 -10.37 6.70 13.23
C GLU A 16 -9.45 7.61 12.40
N GLU A 17 -8.77 8.58 13.02
CA GLU A 17 -7.80 9.46 12.34
C GLU A 17 -6.59 8.69 11.78
N THR A 18 -6.12 7.68 12.51
CA THR A 18 -5.04 6.80 12.04
C THR A 18 -5.49 5.96 10.85
N LEU A 19 -6.70 5.40 10.89
CA LEU A 19 -7.29 4.69 9.76
C LEU A 19 -7.47 5.63 8.56
N LYS A 20 -7.93 6.86 8.79
CA LYS A 20 -8.07 7.90 7.75
C LYS A 20 -6.76 8.16 7.02
N THR A 21 -5.65 8.16 7.75
CA THR A 21 -4.31 8.33 7.16
C THR A 21 -3.94 7.16 6.24
N ALA A 22 -4.30 5.93 6.63
CA ALA A 22 -4.12 4.76 5.78
C ALA A 22 -5.01 4.82 4.52
N GLU A 23 -6.26 5.30 4.65
CA GLU A 23 -7.16 5.54 3.52
C GLU A 23 -6.60 6.58 2.54
N TYR A 24 -5.99 7.68 3.02
CA TYR A 24 -5.32 8.64 2.14
C TYR A 24 -4.13 8.03 1.41
N GLY A 25 -3.36 7.16 2.07
CA GLY A 25 -2.31 6.38 1.40
C GLY A 25 -2.85 5.47 0.31
N PHE A 26 -4.05 4.92 0.48
CA PHE A 26 -4.72 4.15 -0.57
C PHE A 26 -5.24 5.02 -1.71
N GLU A 27 -5.83 6.17 -1.40
CA GLU A 27 -6.30 7.10 -2.43
C GLU A 27 -5.14 7.61 -3.30
N ASP A 28 -4.01 7.98 -2.68
CA ASP A 28 -2.79 8.40 -3.38
C ASP A 28 -2.18 7.26 -4.20
N LEU A 29 -2.30 6.01 -3.76
CA LEU A 29 -1.87 4.86 -4.56
C LEU A 29 -2.71 4.73 -5.85
N MET A 30 -4.02 4.95 -5.74
CA MET A 30 -4.96 4.82 -6.85
C MET A 30 -4.90 6.00 -7.83
N LYS A 31 -4.79 7.23 -7.31
CA LYS A 31 -4.97 8.47 -8.07
C LYS A 31 -3.71 9.32 -8.18
N GLY A 32 -2.69 9.05 -7.36
CA GLY A 32 -1.46 9.83 -7.33
C GLY A 32 -0.58 9.62 -8.54
N THR A 33 0.40 10.51 -8.72
CA THR A 33 1.43 10.36 -9.74
C THR A 33 2.28 9.12 -9.47
N ARG A 34 3.02 8.67 -10.48
CA ARG A 34 3.88 7.47 -10.40
C ARG A 34 4.83 7.53 -9.21
N GLU A 35 5.44 8.69 -8.97
CA GLU A 35 6.39 8.95 -7.89
C GLU A 35 5.73 8.85 -6.51
N ARG A 36 4.41 9.10 -6.44
CA ARG A 36 3.63 9.02 -5.20
C ARG A 36 3.17 7.61 -4.87
N LYS A 37 3.02 6.71 -5.85
CA LYS A 37 2.46 5.37 -5.62
C LYS A 37 3.20 4.57 -4.55
N LEU A 38 4.53 4.48 -4.63
CA LEU A 38 5.30 3.69 -3.68
C LEU A 38 5.34 4.30 -2.26
N PRO A 39 5.57 5.61 -2.07
CA PRO A 39 5.36 6.27 -0.78
C PRO A 39 3.94 6.09 -0.22
N ALA A 40 2.92 6.21 -1.06
CA ALA A 40 1.52 6.06 -0.69
C ALA A 40 1.22 4.63 -0.18
N LEU A 41 1.72 3.61 -0.88
CA LEU A 41 1.62 2.22 -0.45
C LEU A 41 2.32 1.96 0.89
N ARG A 42 3.52 2.53 1.11
CA ARG A 42 4.21 2.44 2.41
C ARG A 42 3.37 3.09 3.52
N SER A 43 2.84 4.28 3.26
CA SER A 43 1.99 5.01 4.19
C SER A 43 0.78 4.17 4.60
N LEU A 44 0.04 3.65 3.62
CA LEU A 44 -1.09 2.73 3.83
C LEU A 44 -0.70 1.59 4.77
N ILE A 45 0.33 0.81 4.42
CA ILE A 45 0.72 -0.40 5.16
C ILE A 45 1.11 -0.07 6.61
N VAL A 46 1.84 1.03 6.82
CA VAL A 46 2.33 1.42 8.14
C VAL A 46 1.18 1.94 9.02
N PHE A 47 0.35 2.85 8.49
CA PHE A 47 -0.73 3.45 9.26
C PHE A 47 -1.89 2.48 9.50
N ALA A 48 -2.18 1.58 8.55
CA ALA A 48 -3.18 0.53 8.73
C ALA A 48 -2.87 -0.37 9.95
N ARG A 49 -1.59 -0.77 10.14
CA ARG A 49 -1.20 -1.51 11.36
C ARG A 49 -1.20 -0.62 12.60
N ALA A 50 -0.89 0.67 12.46
CA ALA A 50 -0.93 1.61 13.58
C ALA A 50 -2.37 1.75 14.13
N THR A 51 -3.40 1.70 13.29
CA THR A 51 -4.81 1.74 13.71
C THR A 51 -5.12 0.70 14.79
N THR A 52 -4.70 -0.56 14.60
CA THR A 52 -4.94 -1.62 15.59
C THR A 52 -4.09 -1.47 16.86
N ASN A 53 -2.93 -0.81 16.78
CA ASN A 53 -2.16 -0.45 17.99
C ASN A 53 -2.87 0.66 18.77
N VAL A 54 -3.42 1.66 18.09
CA VAL A 54 -4.16 2.74 18.75
C VAL A 54 -5.43 2.18 19.41
N LEU A 55 -6.20 1.33 18.71
CA LEU A 55 -7.37 0.66 19.27
C LEU A 55 -7.05 -0.14 20.54
N GLN A 56 -5.91 -0.83 20.59
CA GLN A 56 -5.52 -1.62 21.76
C GLN A 56 -5.29 -0.78 23.03
N ASN A 57 -5.14 0.55 22.92
CA ASN A 57 -5.07 1.41 24.10
C ASN A 57 -6.41 1.46 24.87
N LEU A 58 -7.52 1.05 24.26
CA LEU A 58 -8.83 0.95 24.94
C LEU A 58 -8.79 0.07 26.18
N ARG A 59 -7.87 -0.90 26.26
CA ARG A 59 -7.65 -1.71 27.47
C ARG A 59 -7.34 -0.90 28.74
N SER A 60 -6.92 0.35 28.59
CA SER A 60 -6.62 1.26 29.71
C SER A 60 -7.86 2.00 30.24
N THR A 61 -8.96 2.01 29.49
CA THR A 61 -10.20 2.73 29.81
C THR A 61 -11.43 1.82 29.86
N GLU A 62 -11.41 0.70 29.13
CA GLU A 62 -12.51 -0.24 28.95
C GLU A 62 -12.15 -1.63 29.53
N PRO A 63 -12.66 -2.01 30.71
CA PRO A 63 -12.29 -3.26 31.39
C PRO A 63 -12.65 -4.55 30.62
N ASP A 64 -13.69 -4.53 29.79
CA ASP A 64 -14.15 -5.66 28.99
C ASP A 64 -13.50 -5.70 27.59
N PHE A 65 -12.59 -4.77 27.27
CA PHE A 65 -11.94 -4.69 25.95
C PHE A 65 -11.22 -5.97 25.56
N ASP A 66 -10.39 -6.54 26.46
CA ASP A 66 -9.57 -7.71 26.14
C ASP A 66 -10.45 -8.93 25.77
N GLU A 67 -11.61 -9.10 26.43
CA GLU A 67 -12.57 -10.16 26.12
C GLU A 67 -13.28 -9.91 24.77
N TRP A 68 -13.73 -8.68 24.52
CA TRP A 68 -14.33 -8.29 23.24
C TRP A 68 -13.35 -8.43 22.06
N TYR A 69 -12.09 -8.05 22.26
CA TYR A 69 -11.07 -8.03 21.21
C TYR A 69 -10.53 -9.42 20.88
N LYS A 70 -10.67 -10.39 21.79
CA LYS A 70 -10.18 -11.77 21.64
C LYS A 70 -10.60 -12.40 20.31
N LYS A 71 -11.85 -12.21 19.87
CA LYS A 71 -12.34 -12.74 18.59
C LYS A 71 -11.58 -12.16 17.38
N TYR A 72 -11.37 -10.84 17.36
CA TYR A 72 -10.66 -10.17 16.26
C TYR A 72 -9.18 -10.49 16.27
N LYS A 73 -8.59 -10.67 17.45
CA LYS A 73 -7.22 -11.14 17.58
C LYS A 73 -7.06 -12.51 16.91
N MET A 74 -7.95 -13.47 17.20
CA MET A 74 -7.93 -14.80 16.57
C MET A 74 -8.17 -14.74 15.05
N GLU A 75 -9.10 -13.89 14.61
CA GLU A 75 -9.37 -13.66 13.17
C GLU A 75 -8.11 -13.15 12.46
N MET A 76 -7.46 -12.10 12.97
CA MET A 76 -6.21 -11.58 12.39
C MET A 76 -5.04 -12.56 12.49
N GLU A 77 -4.95 -13.34 13.56
CA GLU A 77 -3.91 -14.36 13.75
C GLU A 77 -4.12 -15.61 12.88
N SER A 78 -5.28 -15.79 12.29
CA SER A 78 -5.57 -16.90 11.37
C SER A 78 -5.61 -16.44 9.91
N ASP A 79 -5.93 -15.18 9.65
CA ASP A 79 -6.11 -14.64 8.32
C ASP A 79 -4.79 -14.42 7.53
N PRO A 80 -4.62 -15.04 6.35
CA PRO A 80 -3.40 -14.88 5.55
C PRO A 80 -3.17 -13.46 5.02
N LEU A 81 -4.23 -12.73 4.65
CA LEU A 81 -4.12 -11.35 4.17
C LEU A 81 -3.61 -10.43 5.28
N ILE A 82 -4.20 -10.51 6.49
CA ILE A 82 -3.79 -9.66 7.61
C ILE A 82 -2.34 -9.96 8.02
N LYS A 83 -1.95 -11.24 8.07
CA LYS A 83 -0.56 -11.65 8.32
C LYS A 83 0.41 -11.08 7.29
N TYR A 84 0.04 -11.17 6.02
CA TYR A 84 0.85 -10.67 4.93
C TYR A 84 1.14 -9.17 5.08
N PHE A 85 0.12 -8.36 5.37
CA PHE A 85 0.31 -6.92 5.63
C PHE A 85 1.12 -6.64 6.91
N TYR A 86 0.98 -7.46 7.96
CA TYR A 86 1.80 -7.36 9.16
C TYR A 86 3.28 -7.59 8.87
N GLU A 87 3.61 -8.60 8.06
CA GLU A 87 4.97 -8.89 7.65
C GLU A 87 5.55 -7.80 6.75
N LEU A 88 4.77 -7.32 5.78
CA LEU A 88 5.16 -6.19 4.94
C LEU A 88 5.51 -4.97 5.77
N ARG A 89 4.65 -4.58 6.71
CA ARG A 89 4.94 -3.47 7.64
C ARG A 89 6.23 -3.69 8.41
N SER A 90 6.46 -4.92 8.88
CA SER A 90 7.67 -5.27 9.62
C SER A 90 8.93 -5.15 8.75
N LYS A 91 8.87 -5.58 7.48
CA LYS A 91 9.96 -5.39 6.51
C LYS A 91 10.22 -3.91 6.22
N ILE A 92 9.15 -3.10 6.04
CA ILE A 92 9.26 -1.66 5.81
C ILE A 92 9.97 -0.98 6.99
N LEU A 93 9.52 -1.18 8.22
CA LEU A 93 10.07 -0.45 9.37
C LEU A 93 11.45 -0.93 9.81
N LYS A 94 11.74 -2.23 9.68
CA LYS A 94 13.04 -2.78 10.12
C LYS A 94 14.12 -2.68 9.06
N LYS A 95 13.76 -2.74 7.78
CA LYS A 95 14.72 -2.81 6.67
C LYS A 95 14.63 -1.63 5.71
N GLY A 96 13.60 -0.77 5.82
CA GLY A 96 13.31 0.27 4.81
C GLY A 96 12.80 -0.30 3.48
N LEU A 97 12.55 -1.61 3.41
CA LEU A 97 12.28 -2.32 2.17
C LEU A 97 10.78 -2.57 2.02
N LEU A 98 10.23 -2.07 0.91
CA LEU A 98 8.95 -2.53 0.37
C LEU A 98 9.27 -3.28 -0.91
N GLN A 99 9.27 -4.61 -0.83
CA GLN A 99 9.45 -5.45 -2.00
C GLN A 99 8.15 -5.43 -2.81
N THR A 100 8.24 -4.90 -4.01
CA THR A 100 7.21 -4.99 -5.04
C THR A 100 7.85 -5.62 -6.26
N SER A 101 7.07 -6.36 -7.02
CA SER A 101 7.45 -6.84 -8.35
C SER A 101 6.73 -6.01 -9.39
N THR A 102 7.41 -5.65 -10.45
CA THR A 102 6.79 -4.99 -11.61
C THR A 102 6.36 -6.05 -12.60
N HIS A 103 5.11 -5.99 -13.04
CA HIS A 103 4.62 -6.76 -14.18
C HIS A 103 4.43 -5.82 -15.37
N ALA A 104 5.16 -6.06 -16.44
CA ALA A 104 4.97 -5.38 -17.71
C ALA A 104 4.21 -6.31 -18.65
N TYR A 105 3.03 -5.89 -19.07
CA TYR A 105 2.25 -6.57 -20.10
C TYR A 105 2.36 -5.77 -21.40
N VAL A 106 3.10 -6.32 -22.36
CA VAL A 106 3.24 -5.75 -23.71
C VAL A 106 2.21 -6.43 -24.59
N ARG A 107 1.22 -5.66 -25.07
CA ARG A 107 0.22 -6.14 -26.03
C ARG A 107 0.84 -6.30 -27.40
N HIS A 108 1.60 -5.29 -27.81
CA HIS A 108 2.22 -5.18 -29.12
C HIS A 108 3.35 -4.15 -29.07
N PHE A 109 4.42 -4.34 -29.82
CA PHE A 109 5.51 -3.38 -29.92
C PHE A 109 6.26 -3.55 -31.25
N ASP A 110 5.97 -2.69 -32.22
CA ASP A 110 6.61 -2.69 -33.53
C ASP A 110 7.83 -1.76 -33.56
N PHE A 111 9.01 -2.36 -33.58
CA PHE A 111 10.24 -1.61 -33.78
C PHE A 111 10.57 -1.46 -35.29
N PRO A 112 10.93 -0.25 -35.78
CA PRO A 112 11.11 1.01 -35.05
C PRO A 112 9.88 1.92 -35.01
N ALA A 113 8.76 1.53 -35.63
CA ALA A 113 7.60 2.40 -35.83
C ALA A 113 7.05 3.00 -34.53
N ASP A 114 6.87 2.17 -33.49
CA ASP A 114 6.34 2.60 -32.20
C ASP A 114 7.32 3.50 -31.43
N MET A 115 8.62 3.49 -31.74
CA MET A 115 9.60 4.34 -31.04
C MET A 115 9.32 5.83 -31.22
N SER A 116 8.79 6.24 -32.39
CA SER A 116 8.42 7.62 -32.66
C SER A 116 7.31 8.16 -31.76
N ARG A 117 6.51 7.27 -31.16
CA ARG A 117 5.37 7.61 -30.30
C ARG A 117 5.80 8.06 -28.91
N PHE A 118 7.05 7.79 -28.53
CA PHE A 118 7.64 8.21 -27.26
C PHE A 118 8.38 9.55 -27.36
N GLY A 119 8.24 10.25 -28.50
CA GLY A 119 8.98 11.48 -28.81
C GLY A 119 10.42 11.22 -29.26
N PRO A 120 11.16 12.28 -29.61
CA PRO A 120 12.57 12.15 -29.96
C PRO A 120 13.37 11.65 -28.74
N PRO A 121 14.35 10.76 -28.93
CA PRO A 121 15.22 10.33 -27.84
C PRO A 121 15.97 11.54 -27.26
N PRO A 122 16.08 11.66 -25.92
CA PRO A 122 16.91 12.68 -25.30
C PRO A 122 18.39 12.56 -25.72
N PRO A 123 19.19 13.63 -25.61
CA PRO A 123 20.64 13.56 -25.82
C PRO A 123 21.30 12.50 -24.92
N ASN A 124 22.37 11.87 -25.41
CA ASN A 124 23.17 10.86 -24.70
C ASN A 124 22.40 9.61 -24.24
N VAL A 125 21.38 9.21 -24.99
CA VAL A 125 20.61 8.00 -24.68
C VAL A 125 21.46 6.73 -24.78
N LYS A 126 21.26 5.80 -23.84
CA LYS A 126 21.89 4.47 -23.81
C LYS A 126 20.91 3.36 -24.13
N GLY A 127 19.64 3.55 -23.81
CA GLY A 127 18.60 2.54 -24.04
C GLY A 127 17.21 3.04 -23.71
N PHE A 128 16.22 2.24 -24.09
CA PHE A 128 14.83 2.41 -23.71
C PHE A 128 14.44 1.26 -22.77
N PHE A 129 13.64 1.55 -21.74
CA PHE A 129 13.15 0.58 -20.78
C PHE A 129 11.63 0.65 -20.66
N ILE A 130 11.02 -0.51 -20.42
CA ILE A 130 9.60 -0.64 -20.10
C ILE A 130 9.49 -1.36 -18.76
N GLY A 131 8.83 -0.71 -17.80
CA GLY A 131 8.50 -1.29 -16.51
C GLY A 131 9.67 -1.46 -15.55
N ASP A 132 10.15 -0.35 -15.01
CA ASP A 132 11.14 -0.37 -13.93
C ASP A 132 10.52 -0.64 -12.54
N ASN A 133 11.32 -0.52 -11.48
CA ASN A 133 10.90 -0.73 -10.10
C ASN A 133 9.83 0.24 -9.57
N LEU A 134 9.55 1.33 -10.28
CA LEU A 134 8.44 2.26 -9.99
C LEU A 134 7.26 2.06 -10.95
N GLY A 135 7.34 1.06 -11.83
CA GLY A 135 6.38 0.83 -12.90
C GLY A 135 6.48 1.84 -14.05
N GLY A 136 7.59 2.57 -14.15
CA GLY A 136 7.83 3.56 -15.18
C GLY A 136 8.41 2.95 -16.46
N SER A 137 8.29 3.68 -17.56
CA SER A 137 8.95 3.38 -18.85
C SER A 137 9.64 4.65 -19.34
N GLY A 138 10.67 4.53 -20.16
CA GLY A 138 11.43 5.68 -20.62
C GLY A 138 12.81 5.39 -21.15
N TRP A 139 13.66 6.40 -21.11
CA TRP A 139 15.00 6.40 -21.65
C TRP A 139 16.03 6.41 -20.53
N GLU A 140 17.09 5.64 -20.70
CA GLU A 140 18.30 5.75 -19.87
C GLU A 140 19.25 6.74 -20.53
N ILE A 141 19.57 7.83 -19.84
CA ILE A 141 20.42 8.92 -20.33
C ILE A 141 21.74 8.93 -19.57
N GLN A 142 22.86 9.09 -20.28
CA GLN A 142 24.16 9.29 -19.64
C GLN A 142 24.44 10.80 -19.47
N LEU A 143 24.66 11.21 -18.24
CA LEU A 143 25.05 12.58 -17.89
C LEU A 143 26.55 12.82 -18.18
N PRO A 144 26.99 14.10 -18.28
CA PRO A 144 28.40 14.44 -18.55
C PRO A 144 29.40 13.88 -17.52
N ASN A 145 28.97 13.67 -16.28
CA ASN A 145 29.76 13.05 -15.21
C ASN A 145 29.85 11.51 -15.32
N GLY A 146 29.23 10.92 -16.35
CA GLY A 146 29.20 9.47 -16.60
C GLY A 146 28.05 8.72 -15.92
N SER A 147 27.26 9.34 -15.03
CA SER A 147 26.14 8.67 -14.36
C SER A 147 24.96 8.43 -15.30
N ILE A 148 24.19 7.37 -15.04
CA ILE A 148 22.96 7.04 -15.78
C ILE A 148 21.75 7.53 -14.99
N GLU A 149 20.89 8.31 -15.64
CA GLU A 149 19.58 8.71 -15.11
C GLU A 149 18.44 8.21 -16.00
N LYS A 150 17.24 8.15 -15.44
CA LYS A 150 16.03 7.76 -16.15
C LYS A 150 15.21 8.98 -16.54
N TYR A 151 14.99 9.15 -17.83
CA TYR A 151 14.03 10.09 -18.37
C TYR A 151 12.73 9.36 -18.69
N TYR A 152 11.69 9.58 -17.89
CA TYR A 152 10.44 8.85 -18.00
C TYR A 152 9.53 9.41 -19.09
N VAL A 153 8.82 8.50 -19.75
CA VAL A 153 7.74 8.82 -20.68
C VAL A 153 6.48 8.03 -20.30
N GLU A 154 5.35 8.36 -20.92
CA GLU A 154 4.15 7.54 -20.80
C GLU A 154 4.21 6.36 -21.76
N LEU A 155 3.79 5.19 -21.29
CA LEU A 155 3.59 4.01 -22.13
C LEU A 155 2.20 4.09 -22.76
N PRO A 156 2.07 4.21 -24.10
CA PRO A 156 0.77 4.15 -24.75
C PRO A 156 0.00 2.88 -24.37
N SER A 157 -1.28 3.02 -24.02
CA SER A 157 -2.09 1.94 -23.47
C SER A 157 -2.37 0.80 -24.45
N ASP A 158 -2.29 1.08 -25.75
CA ASP A 158 -2.38 0.11 -26.84
C ASP A 158 -1.08 -0.70 -27.02
N ILE A 159 0.08 -0.12 -26.68
CA ILE A 159 1.37 -0.84 -26.62
C ILE A 159 1.38 -1.80 -25.43
N GLY A 160 0.94 -1.33 -24.26
CA GLY A 160 0.96 -2.15 -23.07
C GLY A 160 0.61 -1.41 -21.79
N SER A 161 0.84 -2.10 -20.67
CA SER A 161 0.62 -1.58 -19.33
C SER A 161 1.66 -2.10 -18.36
N VAL A 162 1.97 -1.30 -17.35
CA VAL A 162 2.85 -1.68 -16.26
C VAL A 162 2.09 -1.57 -14.94
N SER A 163 2.11 -2.64 -14.15
CA SER A 163 1.49 -2.70 -12.83
C SER A 163 2.50 -3.14 -11.77
N LEU A 164 2.28 -2.69 -10.54
CA LEU A 164 3.01 -3.18 -9.37
C LEU A 164 2.23 -4.35 -8.76
N HIS A 165 2.96 -5.37 -8.32
CA HIS A 165 2.41 -6.54 -7.65
C HIS A 165 3.13 -6.78 -6.33
N PHE A 166 2.40 -7.35 -5.39
CA PHE A 166 2.96 -7.92 -4.18
C PHE A 166 3.66 -9.25 -4.50
N PRO A 167 4.88 -9.49 -3.99
CA PRO A 167 5.52 -10.80 -4.13
C PRO A 167 4.75 -11.83 -3.31
N GLU A 168 4.46 -12.99 -3.90
CA GLU A 168 3.79 -14.12 -3.24
C GLU A 168 2.50 -13.69 -2.49
N PRO A 169 1.52 -13.10 -3.19
CA PRO A 169 0.34 -12.56 -2.55
C PRO A 169 -0.48 -13.66 -1.86
N PRO A 170 -1.17 -13.34 -0.76
CA PRO A 170 -2.04 -14.29 -0.07
C PRO A 170 -3.18 -14.70 -0.99
N LYS A 171 -3.60 -15.97 -0.88
CA LYS A 171 -4.68 -16.55 -1.70
C LYS A 171 -6.03 -16.58 -1.00
N PHE A 172 -6.08 -16.26 0.29
CA PHE A 172 -7.29 -16.33 1.10
C PHE A 172 -7.43 -15.13 2.04
N HIS A 173 -8.67 -14.69 2.24
CA HIS A 173 -9.08 -13.72 3.25
C HIS A 173 -10.41 -14.18 3.87
N LEU A 174 -10.47 -14.30 5.19
CA LEU A 174 -11.62 -14.73 5.99
C LEU A 174 -12.20 -16.07 5.50
N GLY A 175 -11.31 -17.00 5.14
CA GLY A 175 -11.68 -18.32 4.63
C GLY A 175 -12.16 -18.34 3.17
N GLN A 176 -12.21 -17.18 2.49
CA GLN A 176 -12.60 -17.07 1.09
C GLN A 176 -11.39 -16.92 0.18
N GLU A 177 -11.43 -17.56 -0.99
CA GLU A 177 -10.37 -17.45 -1.99
C GLU A 177 -10.36 -16.05 -2.62
N ILE A 178 -9.16 -15.48 -2.76
CA ILE A 178 -8.92 -14.18 -3.39
C ILE A 178 -8.67 -14.41 -4.88
N LYS A 179 -9.60 -13.95 -5.72
CA LYS A 179 -9.50 -14.08 -7.19
C LYS A 179 -8.57 -13.06 -7.81
N ASP A 180 -8.56 -11.84 -7.29
CA ASP A 180 -7.71 -10.75 -7.77
C ASP A 180 -6.68 -10.39 -6.70
N THR A 181 -5.42 -10.73 -6.97
CA THR A 181 -4.28 -10.47 -6.10
C THR A 181 -3.52 -9.19 -6.46
N SER A 182 -4.17 -8.24 -7.16
CA SER A 182 -3.65 -6.90 -7.37
C SER A 182 -3.38 -6.18 -6.05
N ILE A 183 -2.41 -5.25 -6.04
CA ILE A 183 -2.10 -4.46 -4.84
C ILE A 183 -3.35 -3.69 -4.40
N GLU A 184 -4.11 -3.17 -5.36
CA GLU A 184 -5.33 -2.42 -5.18
C GLU A 184 -6.39 -3.23 -4.43
N THR A 185 -6.69 -4.44 -4.90
CA THR A 185 -7.70 -5.31 -4.29
C THR A 185 -7.28 -5.79 -2.91
N LEU A 186 -6.03 -6.24 -2.76
CA LEU A 186 -5.51 -6.72 -1.48
C LEU A 186 -5.47 -5.59 -0.43
N SER A 187 -5.07 -4.39 -0.83
CA SER A 187 -5.04 -3.23 0.06
C SER A 187 -6.45 -2.79 0.47
N ARG A 188 -7.41 -2.82 -0.45
CA ARG A 188 -8.82 -2.50 -0.14
C ARG A 188 -9.41 -3.51 0.82
N MET A 189 -9.25 -4.81 0.57
CA MET A 189 -9.71 -5.87 1.49
C MET A 189 -9.15 -5.67 2.91
N TYR A 190 -7.87 -5.32 3.02
CA TYR A 190 -7.25 -5.05 4.31
C TYR A 190 -7.84 -3.81 5.01
N LEU A 191 -8.04 -2.71 4.28
CA LEU A 191 -8.68 -1.50 4.83
C LEU A 191 -10.13 -1.73 5.22
N ASP A 192 -10.90 -2.48 4.43
CA ASP A 192 -12.29 -2.81 4.73
C ASP A 192 -12.39 -3.62 6.03
N TYR A 193 -11.46 -4.56 6.25
CA TYR A 193 -11.35 -5.27 7.52
C TYR A 193 -11.14 -4.30 8.69
N LEU A 194 -10.17 -3.37 8.57
CA LEU A 194 -9.86 -2.41 9.63
C LEU A 194 -11.01 -1.42 9.87
N CYS A 195 -11.71 -1.00 8.81
CA CYS A 195 -12.89 -0.15 8.92
C CYS A 195 -14.00 -0.84 9.71
N ARG A 196 -14.27 -2.13 9.43
CA ARG A 196 -15.22 -2.93 10.21
C ARG A 196 -14.79 -3.04 11.67
N LEU A 197 -13.51 -3.29 11.94
CA LEU A 197 -12.98 -3.39 13.30
C LEU A 197 -13.11 -2.08 14.08
N VAL A 198 -12.73 -0.94 13.49
CA VAL A 198 -12.86 0.38 14.12
C VAL A 198 -14.33 0.71 14.37
N ARG A 199 -15.22 0.51 13.39
CA ARG A 199 -16.66 0.71 13.57
C ARG A 199 -17.22 -0.14 14.71
N ALA A 200 -16.86 -1.42 14.77
CA ALA A 200 -17.30 -2.30 15.84
C ALA A 200 -16.78 -1.87 17.22
N ALA A 201 -15.58 -1.27 17.30
CA ALA A 201 -15.07 -0.69 18.54
C ALA A 201 -15.86 0.56 18.93
N THR A 202 -16.12 1.44 17.97
CA THR A 202 -16.92 2.66 18.18
C THR A 202 -18.34 2.30 18.62
N ASP A 203 -19.02 1.36 17.96
CA ASP A 203 -20.37 0.93 18.33
C ASP A 203 -20.43 0.30 19.74
N ARG A 204 -19.35 -0.35 20.18
CA ARG A 204 -19.28 -1.01 21.49
C ARG A 204 -18.94 -0.05 22.63
N PHE A 205 -18.00 0.85 22.43
CA PHE A 205 -17.36 1.61 23.51
C PHE A 205 -17.58 3.12 23.43
N LYS A 206 -18.26 3.63 22.40
CA LYS A 206 -18.56 5.06 22.34
C LYS A 206 -19.47 5.43 23.53
N PRO A 207 -19.07 6.39 24.38
CA PRO A 207 -19.91 6.83 25.47
C PRO A 207 -21.17 7.49 24.92
N ASN A 208 -22.31 7.24 25.58
CA ASN A 208 -23.57 7.94 25.33
C ASN A 208 -23.44 9.45 25.61
#